data_AF-X1Q5Q2-F1
#
_entry.id   AF-X1Q5Q2-F1
#
_cell.length_a   1.000
_cell.length_b   1.000
_cell.length_c   1.000
_cell.angle_alpha   90.00
_cell.angle_beta   90.00
_cell.angle_gamma   90.00
#
_symmetry.space_group_name_H-M   'P 1'
#
loop_
_entity.id
_entity.type
_entity.pdbx_description
1 polymer ?
#
loop_
_entity_poly.entity_id
_entity_poly.type
_entity_poly.pdbx_seq_one_letter_code
_entity_poly.pdbx_strand_id
1 'polypeptide(L)'
;RPNAEGDETNIPTTGGAGTGHWGRVSDESDTTYLGNAYDSWTRDLYHLSTPAGSGVVNFIRIYIRIRSIVEAGWRKTALKIDGSVYETSESVINNENWYTTFNQWNTNPKTSSAWTFAELAGLQIGINLKAYTNPLGHVDVAEVWLYIDFTGVAPTVTTQAATNIQATTARLNGQIADDGGEACQYRFRYKKLGGSYVYTTWAGAKTTGQTFYEDISSLDTGSLYYFNAQAKNSVGESAWR
;
A
#
# COMPACT_ATOMS: atom_id res chain seq x y z
N ARG A 1 2.01 8.89 0.54
CA ARG A 1 2.68 10.20 0.69
C ARG A 1 3.38 10.26 2.04
N PRO A 2 4.43 11.10 2.22
CA PRO A 2 5.06 11.38 3.49
C PRO A 2 4.04 11.66 4.59
N ASN A 3 4.25 11.10 5.77
CA ASN A 3 3.37 11.29 6.94
C ASN A 3 4.13 11.68 8.23
N ALA A 4 5.47 11.70 8.17
CA ALA A 4 6.36 12.16 9.23
C ALA A 4 7.77 12.38 8.65
N GLU A 5 8.62 13.09 9.39
CA GLU A 5 10.06 13.18 9.07
C GLU A 5 10.67 11.79 9.03
N GLY A 6 11.55 11.53 8.07
CA GLY A 6 12.39 10.35 8.08
C GLY A 6 13.70 10.62 8.83
N ASP A 7 14.70 9.79 8.55
CA ASP A 7 15.96 9.80 9.30
C ASP A 7 16.86 11.02 8.97
N GLU A 8 16.55 11.74 7.90
CA GLU A 8 17.35 12.86 7.39
C GLU A 8 16.43 14.01 6.97
N THR A 9 16.75 15.22 7.44
CA THR A 9 16.06 16.48 7.14
C THR A 9 17.09 17.58 6.88
N ASN A 10 17.88 17.43 5.82
CA ASN A 10 19.03 18.27 5.49
C ASN A 10 18.80 19.25 4.34
N ILE A 11 17.66 19.21 3.63
CA ILE A 11 17.37 20.14 2.53
C ILE A 11 17.08 21.56 3.09
N PRO A 12 17.87 22.58 2.75
CA PRO A 12 18.03 23.79 3.58
C PRO A 12 16.99 24.90 3.44
N THR A 13 16.13 24.92 2.41
CA THR A 13 15.16 26.02 2.19
C THR A 13 13.75 25.53 2.45
N THR A 14 12.92 26.36 3.09
CA THR A 14 11.51 26.06 3.33
C THR A 14 10.62 27.19 2.79
N GLY A 15 10.02 27.00 1.61
CA GLY A 15 9.03 27.92 1.05
C GLY A 15 7.60 27.51 1.45
N GLY A 16 6.75 28.46 1.87
CA GLY A 16 5.36 28.21 2.27
C GLY A 16 5.15 27.86 3.75
N ALA A 17 3.90 27.59 4.16
CA ALA A 17 3.55 27.18 5.54
C ALA A 17 3.32 25.66 5.58
N GLY A 18 4.24 24.91 6.20
CA GLY A 18 4.13 23.46 6.40
C GLY A 18 4.73 23.03 7.73
N THR A 19 4.27 21.90 8.28
CA THR A 19 4.79 21.30 9.52
C THR A 19 6.05 20.48 9.22
N GLY A 20 7.22 21.06 9.44
CA GLY A 20 8.50 20.39 9.17
C GLY A 20 8.79 20.24 7.67
N HIS A 21 9.73 19.35 7.33
CA HIS A 21 10.13 19.03 5.96
C HIS A 21 9.10 18.11 5.31
N TRP A 22 8.71 17.00 5.97
CA TRP A 22 7.71 16.07 5.42
C TRP A 22 6.38 16.76 5.03
N GLY A 23 5.91 17.71 5.84
CA GLY A 23 4.64 18.41 5.62
C GLY A 23 4.64 19.31 4.38
N ARG A 24 5.82 19.70 3.90
CA ARG A 24 6.01 20.54 2.70
C ARG A 24 6.11 19.73 1.40
N VAL A 25 6.13 18.40 1.52
CA VAL A 25 6.20 17.49 0.37
C VAL A 25 5.03 16.50 0.34
N SER A 26 3.97 16.77 1.11
CA SER A 26 2.83 15.88 1.30
C SER A 26 1.46 16.50 1.01
N ASP A 27 1.38 17.80 0.75
CA ASP A 27 0.12 18.57 0.74
C ASP A 27 -0.54 18.72 -0.63
N GLU A 28 0.02 18.12 -1.68
CA GLU A 28 -0.48 18.19 -3.06
C GLU A 28 -0.51 19.61 -3.63
N SER A 29 0.40 20.46 -3.17
CA SER A 29 0.46 21.88 -3.53
C SER A 29 1.83 22.29 -4.05
N ASP A 30 1.85 23.25 -4.98
CA ASP A 30 3.07 23.94 -5.44
C ASP A 30 3.46 25.14 -4.55
N THR A 31 2.67 25.41 -3.50
CA THR A 31 2.85 26.59 -2.63
C THR A 31 3.71 26.29 -1.41
N THR A 32 3.86 25.03 -1.03
CA THR A 32 4.82 24.59 -0.02
C THR A 32 5.87 23.71 -0.69
N TYR A 33 7.14 23.96 -0.35
CA TYR A 33 8.25 23.23 -0.96
C TYR A 33 9.49 23.29 -0.09
N LEU A 34 10.37 22.33 -0.34
CA LEU A 34 11.76 22.31 0.11
C LEU A 34 12.67 22.66 -1.05
N GLY A 35 13.83 23.27 -0.78
CA GLY A 35 14.75 23.61 -1.85
C GLY A 35 16.22 23.64 -1.44
N ASN A 36 17.09 23.37 -2.41
CA ASN A 36 18.53 23.51 -2.28
C ASN A 36 19.07 24.50 -3.32
N ALA A 37 19.95 25.39 -2.88
CA ALA A 37 20.64 26.42 -3.68
C ALA A 37 22.16 26.22 -3.72
N TYR A 38 22.66 25.16 -3.10
CA TYR A 38 24.08 24.89 -2.97
C TYR A 38 24.55 23.83 -3.97
N ASP A 39 25.80 23.94 -4.42
CA ASP A 39 26.50 22.89 -5.19
C ASP A 39 27.04 21.80 -4.24
N SER A 40 26.17 21.34 -3.34
CA SER A 40 26.40 20.20 -2.47
C SER A 40 25.12 19.40 -2.34
N TRP A 41 25.24 18.08 -2.29
CA TRP A 41 24.09 17.20 -2.17
C TRP A 41 23.51 17.29 -0.76
N THR A 42 22.23 17.63 -0.68
CA THR A 42 21.42 17.55 0.53
C THR A 42 20.28 16.56 0.32
N ARG A 43 20.01 15.73 1.32
CA ARG A 43 18.98 14.68 1.24
C ARG A 43 18.03 14.77 2.39
N ASP A 44 16.76 14.58 2.05
CA ASP A 44 15.72 14.26 3.01
C ASP A 44 15.16 12.88 2.75
N LEU A 45 14.78 12.22 3.83
CA LEU A 45 14.04 10.96 3.85
C LEU A 45 12.73 11.18 4.59
N TYR A 46 11.71 10.39 4.25
CA TYR A 46 10.37 10.55 4.77
C TYR A 46 9.74 9.20 5.10
N HIS A 47 9.11 9.11 6.26
CA HIS A 47 8.26 7.98 6.59
C HIS A 47 6.97 7.98 5.78
N LEU A 48 6.40 6.79 5.59
CA LEU A 48 5.12 6.58 4.93
C LEU A 48 4.20 5.78 5.84
N SER A 49 2.89 5.90 5.59
CA SER A 49 1.93 4.97 6.17
C SER A 49 2.21 3.58 5.65
N THR A 50 2.07 2.57 6.53
CA THR A 50 2.20 1.16 6.12
C THR A 50 1.15 0.87 5.05
N PRO A 51 1.55 0.38 3.85
CA PRO A 51 0.58 0.06 2.82
C PRO A 51 -0.36 -1.06 3.28
N ALA A 52 -1.66 -0.85 3.13
CA ALA A 52 -2.65 -1.92 3.25
C ALA A 52 -2.72 -2.64 1.89
N GLY A 53 -2.48 -3.94 1.88
CA GLY A 53 -2.56 -4.76 0.67
C GLY A 53 -1.88 -6.11 0.82
N SER A 54 -2.13 -7.00 -0.14
CA SER A 54 -1.45 -8.28 -0.29
C SER A 54 -1.48 -8.70 -1.77
N GLY A 55 -0.77 -9.75 -2.10
CA GLY A 55 -0.59 -10.23 -3.47
C GLY A 55 0.83 -9.99 -3.98
N VAL A 56 0.98 -9.93 -5.29
CA VAL A 56 2.29 -9.81 -5.95
C VAL A 56 2.53 -8.35 -6.30
N VAL A 57 3.56 -7.75 -5.70
CA VAL A 57 3.98 -6.38 -6.06
C VAL A 57 4.75 -6.44 -7.38
N ASN A 58 4.26 -5.75 -8.38
CA ASN A 58 4.84 -5.72 -9.73
C ASN A 58 6.02 -4.73 -9.79
N PHE A 59 5.84 -3.57 -9.18
CA PHE A 59 6.90 -2.57 -8.99
C PHE A 59 6.48 -1.55 -7.93
N ILE A 60 7.46 -0.83 -7.40
CA ILE A 60 7.22 0.44 -6.73
C ILE A 60 7.76 1.58 -7.57
N ARG A 61 7.14 2.75 -7.44
CA ARG A 61 7.54 3.96 -8.15
C ARG A 61 7.50 5.14 -7.20
N ILE A 62 8.59 5.88 -7.11
CA ILE A 62 8.64 7.13 -6.35
C ILE A 62 8.47 8.25 -7.35
N TYR A 63 7.38 8.98 -7.20
CA TYR A 63 7.09 10.19 -7.94
C TYR A 63 7.57 11.41 -7.17
N ILE A 64 7.98 12.43 -7.91
CA ILE A 64 8.56 13.66 -7.39
C ILE A 64 7.99 14.82 -8.20
N ARG A 65 7.42 15.82 -7.53
CA ARG A 65 7.01 17.09 -8.12
C ARG A 65 8.08 18.14 -7.85
N ILE A 66 8.73 18.59 -8.91
CA ILE A 66 10.01 19.31 -8.84
C ILE A 66 10.10 20.42 -9.89
N ARG A 67 10.97 21.39 -9.64
CA ARG A 67 11.41 22.40 -10.61
C ARG A 67 12.85 22.83 -10.35
N SER A 68 13.45 23.51 -11.31
CA SER A 68 14.70 24.27 -11.14
C SER A 68 14.48 25.70 -11.63
N ILE A 69 14.83 26.70 -10.84
CA ILE A 69 14.72 28.11 -11.23
C ILE A 69 16.10 28.73 -11.40
N VAL A 70 16.19 29.74 -12.27
CA VAL A 70 17.41 30.48 -12.65
C VAL A 70 18.40 29.66 -13.49
N GLU A 71 18.73 28.45 -13.05
CA GLU A 71 19.69 27.57 -13.72
C GLU A 71 19.35 26.10 -13.46
N ALA A 72 19.98 25.21 -14.22
CA ALA A 72 19.81 23.78 -14.00
C ALA A 72 20.25 23.33 -12.60
N GLY A 73 19.70 22.20 -12.16
CA GLY A 73 20.17 21.50 -10.98
C GLY A 73 20.08 20.00 -11.16
N TRP A 74 20.31 19.26 -10.08
CA TRP A 74 20.39 17.82 -10.10
C TRP A 74 19.57 17.19 -8.98
N ARG A 75 19.06 16.00 -9.26
CA ARG A 75 18.45 15.11 -8.26
C ARG A 75 19.00 13.70 -8.29
N LYS A 76 18.81 13.00 -7.16
CA LYS A 76 18.78 11.53 -7.09
C LYS A 76 17.60 11.11 -6.23
N THR A 77 16.82 10.14 -6.67
CA THR A 77 15.75 9.58 -5.83
C THR A 77 16.38 8.64 -4.79
N ALA A 78 15.97 8.76 -3.54
CA ALA A 78 16.43 7.92 -2.44
C ALA A 78 15.32 6.98 -1.96
N LEU A 79 15.72 5.77 -1.60
CA LEU A 79 14.86 4.74 -1.03
C LEU A 79 15.61 4.05 0.11
N LYS A 80 15.06 4.05 1.32
CA LYS A 80 15.67 3.40 2.48
C LYS A 80 14.91 2.14 2.85
N ILE A 81 15.64 1.04 2.97
CA ILE A 81 15.12 -0.30 3.27
C ILE A 81 15.99 -0.88 4.39
N ASP A 82 15.38 -1.21 5.53
CA ASP A 82 16.06 -1.77 6.71
C ASP A 82 17.38 -1.06 7.06
N GLY A 83 17.36 0.27 7.16
CA GLY A 83 18.54 1.06 7.50
C GLY A 83 19.50 1.40 6.35
N SER A 84 19.39 0.74 5.19
CA SER A 84 20.25 1.00 4.02
C SER A 84 19.59 1.92 3.02
N VAL A 85 20.29 2.98 2.59
CA VAL A 85 19.81 3.93 1.57
C VAL A 85 20.31 3.53 0.19
N TYR A 86 19.39 3.43 -0.77
CA TYR A 86 19.63 3.17 -2.18
C TYR A 86 19.26 4.41 -2.98
N GLU A 87 20.14 4.83 -3.88
CA GLU A 87 19.96 6.04 -4.68
C GLU A 87 20.00 5.72 -6.17
N THR A 88 19.23 6.48 -6.94
CA THR A 88 19.35 6.44 -8.41
C THR A 88 20.60 7.17 -8.86
N SER A 89 20.99 6.95 -10.12
CA SER A 89 21.91 7.83 -10.81
C SER A 89 21.41 9.28 -10.81
N GLU A 90 22.34 10.21 -10.98
CA GLU A 90 22.05 11.64 -11.08
C GLU A 90 21.15 11.94 -12.29
N SER A 91 20.21 12.86 -12.12
CA SER A 91 19.34 13.36 -13.18
C SER A 91 19.31 14.88 -13.16
N VAL A 92 19.47 15.50 -14.33
CA VAL A 92 19.39 16.95 -14.49
C VAL A 92 17.93 17.41 -14.41
N ILE A 93 17.73 18.57 -13.83
CA ILE A 93 16.46 19.31 -13.75
C ILE A 93 16.73 20.66 -14.42
N ASN A 94 15.95 20.99 -15.43
CA ASN A 94 16.13 22.19 -16.25
C ASN A 94 14.77 22.75 -16.70
N ASN A 95 13.84 22.90 -15.75
CA ASN A 95 12.50 23.39 -16.01
C ASN A 95 12.02 24.25 -14.85
N GLU A 96 11.71 25.51 -15.15
CA GLU A 96 11.23 26.50 -14.17
C GLU A 96 9.77 26.26 -13.77
N ASN A 97 9.00 25.56 -14.61
CA ASN A 97 7.64 25.15 -14.28
C ASN A 97 7.66 23.83 -13.49
N TRP A 98 6.79 23.74 -12.49
CA TRP A 98 6.57 22.50 -11.74
C TRP A 98 6.14 21.36 -12.66
N TYR A 99 6.87 20.25 -12.58
CA TYR A 99 6.56 19.05 -13.32
C TYR A 99 6.75 17.81 -12.45
N THR A 100 6.13 16.72 -12.87
CA THR A 100 6.22 15.43 -12.18
C THR A 100 7.20 14.51 -12.91
N THR A 101 8.13 13.95 -12.19
CA THR A 101 9.06 12.91 -12.65
C THR A 101 9.00 11.71 -11.71
N PHE A 102 9.62 10.58 -12.08
CA PHE A 102 9.62 9.40 -11.23
C PHE A 102 10.86 8.52 -11.46
N ASN A 103 11.10 7.63 -10.50
CA ASN A 103 11.96 6.46 -10.67
C ASN A 103 11.22 5.22 -10.16
N GLN A 104 11.47 4.09 -10.82
CA GLN A 104 10.76 2.83 -10.59
C GLN A 104 11.75 1.71 -10.25
N TRP A 105 11.33 0.85 -9.32
CA TRP A 105 12.01 -0.37 -8.93
C TRP A 105 11.09 -1.57 -9.16
N ASN A 106 11.39 -2.37 -10.18
CA ASN A 106 10.68 -3.62 -10.45
C ASN A 106 11.03 -4.70 -9.42
N THR A 107 12.22 -4.61 -8.83
CA THR A 107 12.70 -5.51 -7.79
C THR A 107 13.28 -4.71 -6.63
N ASN A 108 13.31 -5.32 -5.45
CA ASN A 108 13.93 -4.74 -4.28
C ASN A 108 15.45 -4.61 -4.49
N PRO A 109 16.03 -3.40 -4.45
CA PRO A 109 17.45 -3.19 -4.71
C PRO A 109 18.37 -3.82 -3.65
N LYS A 110 17.85 -4.16 -2.46
CA LYS A 110 18.58 -4.88 -1.42
C LYS A 110 18.69 -6.38 -1.72
N THR A 111 17.59 -7.00 -2.12
CA THR A 111 17.48 -8.47 -2.24
C THR A 111 17.52 -8.96 -3.69
N SER A 112 17.48 -8.03 -4.65
CA SER A 112 17.31 -8.31 -6.09
C SER A 112 16.07 -9.17 -6.42
N SER A 113 15.12 -9.28 -5.49
CA SER A 113 13.93 -10.12 -5.60
C SER A 113 12.66 -9.27 -5.77
N ALA A 114 11.52 -9.90 -6.09
CA ALA A 114 10.23 -9.22 -6.09
C ALA A 114 9.92 -8.62 -4.72
N TRP A 115 9.23 -7.48 -4.71
CA TRP A 115 8.82 -6.80 -3.50
C TRP A 115 7.74 -7.58 -2.74
N THR A 116 7.81 -7.53 -1.42
CA THR A 116 6.76 -8.02 -0.53
C THR A 116 6.14 -6.86 0.26
N PHE A 117 4.86 -6.96 0.61
CA PHE A 117 4.20 -5.94 1.44
C PHE A 117 4.87 -5.75 2.81
N ALA A 118 5.50 -6.80 3.35
CA ALA A 118 6.29 -6.70 4.58
C ALA A 118 7.52 -5.79 4.42
N GLU A 119 8.23 -5.86 3.30
CA GLU A 119 9.36 -4.95 3.01
C GLU A 119 8.90 -3.51 2.73
N LEU A 120 7.65 -3.32 2.29
CA LEU A 120 7.07 -1.99 2.12
C LEU A 120 6.68 -1.34 3.45
N ALA A 121 6.51 -2.14 4.51
CA ALA A 121 6.27 -1.63 5.85
C ALA A 121 7.56 -1.03 6.41
N GLY A 122 7.52 0.24 6.79
CA GLY A 122 8.64 0.92 7.45
C GLY A 122 9.76 1.42 6.52
N LEU A 123 9.62 1.29 5.19
CA LEU A 123 10.54 1.95 4.26
C LEU A 123 10.44 3.48 4.39
N GLN A 124 11.52 4.18 4.02
CA GLN A 124 11.47 5.62 3.79
C GLN A 124 11.74 5.92 2.31
N ILE A 125 11.07 6.95 1.78
CA ILE A 125 11.37 7.50 0.46
C ILE A 125 12.03 8.85 0.62
N GLY A 126 12.77 9.30 -0.38
CA GLY A 126 13.43 10.59 -0.28
C GLY A 126 13.99 11.11 -1.58
N ILE A 127 14.64 12.26 -1.46
CA ILE A 127 15.16 13.00 -2.59
C ILE A 127 16.47 13.68 -2.18
N ASN A 128 17.46 13.56 -3.04
CA ASN A 128 18.68 14.36 -2.99
C ASN A 128 18.54 15.52 -3.95
N LEU A 129 18.91 16.72 -3.54
CA LEU A 129 18.94 17.91 -4.39
C LEU A 129 20.33 18.53 -4.38
N LYS A 130 20.75 19.07 -5.52
CA LYS A 130 21.94 19.90 -5.68
C LYS A 130 21.66 20.96 -6.75
N ALA A 131 22.07 22.19 -6.53
CA ALA A 131 21.86 23.28 -7.49
C ALA A 131 23.18 23.76 -8.08
N TYR A 132 23.09 24.38 -9.26
CA TYR A 132 24.21 25.14 -9.80
C TYR A 132 24.35 26.48 -9.07
N THR A 133 25.57 26.99 -8.94
CA THR A 133 25.86 28.15 -8.09
C THR A 133 26.34 29.39 -8.83
N ASN A 134 26.56 29.32 -10.15
CA ASN A 134 26.98 30.49 -10.93
C ASN A 134 26.41 30.55 -12.36
N PRO A 135 25.19 31.09 -12.56
CA PRO A 135 24.41 31.87 -11.59
C PRO A 135 23.79 30.99 -10.49
N LEU A 136 23.42 31.62 -9.36
CA LEU A 136 22.82 30.91 -8.22
C LEU A 136 21.44 30.34 -8.61
N GLY A 137 21.43 29.07 -8.99
CA GLY A 137 20.24 28.28 -9.25
C GLY A 137 19.58 27.79 -7.97
N HIS A 138 18.33 27.35 -8.09
CA HIS A 138 17.62 26.68 -7.01
C HIS A 138 16.87 25.48 -7.57
N VAL A 139 16.86 24.38 -6.82
CA VAL A 139 16.02 23.22 -7.10
C VAL A 139 15.02 23.08 -5.98
N ASP A 140 13.73 23.09 -6.32
CA ASP A 140 12.63 23.01 -5.38
C ASP A 140 11.83 21.72 -5.59
N VAL A 141 11.43 21.07 -4.50
CA VAL A 141 10.54 19.90 -4.46
C VAL A 141 9.29 20.22 -3.64
N ALA A 142 8.13 20.04 -4.26
CA ALA A 142 6.81 20.29 -3.68
C ALA A 142 6.08 19.01 -3.27
N GLU A 143 6.41 17.88 -3.88
CA GLU A 143 5.82 16.60 -3.49
C GLU A 143 6.79 15.44 -3.72
N VAL A 144 6.74 14.46 -2.82
CA VAL A 144 7.33 13.14 -3.02
C VAL A 144 6.29 12.10 -2.64
N TRP A 145 6.07 11.06 -3.45
CA TRP A 145 5.14 9.99 -3.06
C TRP A 145 5.50 8.64 -3.66
N LEU A 146 5.13 7.61 -2.90
CA LEU A 146 5.24 6.22 -3.33
C LEU A 146 3.94 5.80 -4.02
N TYR A 147 4.08 5.18 -5.18
CA TYR A 147 3.06 4.43 -5.88
C TYR A 147 3.47 2.96 -5.90
N ILE A 148 2.53 2.07 -5.57
CA ILE A 148 2.74 0.62 -5.53
C ILE A 148 1.81 0.01 -6.56
N ASP A 149 2.39 -0.65 -7.57
CA ASP A 149 1.63 -1.45 -8.51
C ASP A 149 1.68 -2.90 -8.06
N PHE A 150 0.52 -3.54 -7.93
CA PHE A 150 0.42 -4.91 -7.48
C PHE A 150 -0.76 -5.62 -8.14
N THR A 151 -0.62 -6.93 -8.27
CA THR A 151 -1.70 -7.82 -8.67
C THR A 151 -2.26 -8.48 -7.42
N GLY A 152 -3.49 -8.11 -7.07
CA GLY A 152 -4.21 -8.69 -5.94
C GLY A 152 -4.55 -10.17 -6.17
N VAL A 153 -4.93 -10.85 -5.09
CA VAL A 153 -5.26 -12.29 -5.11
C VAL A 153 -6.70 -12.46 -4.60
N ALA A 154 -7.45 -13.38 -5.20
CA ALA A 154 -8.76 -13.75 -4.69
C ALA A 154 -8.62 -14.38 -3.29
N PRO A 155 -9.58 -14.19 -2.38
CA PRO A 155 -9.39 -14.62 -1.01
C PRO A 155 -9.44 -16.14 -0.88
N THR A 156 -8.99 -16.64 0.27
CA THR A 156 -9.14 -18.03 0.68
C THR A 156 -9.84 -18.12 2.03
N VAL A 157 -10.58 -19.20 2.22
CA VAL A 157 -11.45 -19.39 3.38
C VAL A 157 -11.29 -20.81 3.91
N THR A 158 -11.47 -20.97 5.21
CA THR A 158 -11.58 -22.28 5.86
C THR A 158 -12.98 -22.43 6.45
N THR A 159 -13.65 -23.53 6.13
CA THR A 159 -14.90 -23.92 6.80
C THR A 159 -14.57 -24.59 8.12
N GLN A 160 -15.13 -24.05 9.20
CA GLN A 160 -14.95 -24.56 10.55
C GLN A 160 -16.16 -25.38 10.98
N ALA A 161 -16.01 -26.21 12.02
CA ALA A 161 -17.09 -27.05 12.50
C ALA A 161 -18.33 -26.23 12.88
N ALA A 162 -19.52 -26.72 12.53
CA ALA A 162 -20.78 -26.10 12.94
C ALA A 162 -20.95 -26.21 14.47
N THR A 163 -21.58 -25.20 15.05
CA THR A 163 -21.90 -25.14 16.48
C THR A 163 -23.39 -24.87 16.68
N ASN A 164 -23.87 -24.87 17.92
CA ASN A 164 -25.28 -24.58 18.26
C ASN A 164 -26.28 -25.39 17.42
N ILE A 165 -25.97 -26.67 17.17
CA ILE A 165 -26.81 -27.57 16.39
C ILE A 165 -28.02 -27.96 17.23
N GLN A 166 -29.21 -27.58 16.79
CA GLN A 166 -30.51 -27.89 17.38
C GLN A 166 -31.36 -28.68 16.37
N ALA A 167 -32.60 -29.01 16.74
CA ALA A 167 -33.51 -29.77 15.89
C ALA A 167 -33.74 -29.13 14.50
N THR A 168 -33.87 -27.80 14.45
CA THR A 168 -34.22 -27.07 13.22
C THR A 168 -33.30 -25.89 12.92
N THR A 169 -32.22 -25.71 13.69
CA THR A 169 -31.26 -24.61 13.53
C THR A 169 -29.82 -25.09 13.72
N ALA A 170 -28.87 -24.36 13.14
CA ALA A 170 -27.45 -24.57 13.35
C ALA A 170 -26.67 -23.27 13.11
N ARG A 171 -25.48 -23.14 13.71
CA ARG A 171 -24.53 -22.07 13.39
C ARG A 171 -23.44 -22.61 12.47
N LEU A 172 -23.31 -22.03 11.29
CA LEU A 172 -22.23 -22.31 10.35
C LEU A 172 -21.05 -21.39 10.65
N ASN A 173 -19.84 -21.95 10.79
CA ASN A 173 -18.65 -21.18 11.16
C ASN A 173 -17.61 -21.22 10.03
N GLY A 174 -16.89 -20.12 9.86
CA GLY A 174 -15.80 -19.99 8.90
C GLY A 174 -14.74 -19.00 9.35
N GLN A 175 -13.61 -19.02 8.66
CA GLN A 175 -12.49 -18.11 8.90
C GLN A 175 -11.86 -17.68 7.58
N ILE A 176 -11.53 -16.40 7.47
CA ILE A 176 -10.74 -15.90 6.33
C ILE A 176 -9.30 -16.40 6.53
N ALA A 177 -8.84 -17.27 5.63
CA ALA A 177 -7.49 -17.81 5.69
C ALA A 177 -6.47 -16.84 5.06
N ASP A 178 -6.87 -16.18 3.97
CA ASP A 178 -6.14 -15.08 3.32
C ASP A 178 -7.18 -14.15 2.68
N ASP A 179 -7.12 -12.86 2.99
CA ASP A 179 -8.06 -11.86 2.48
C ASP A 179 -7.64 -11.26 1.13
N GLY A 180 -6.47 -11.63 0.61
CA GLY A 180 -5.98 -11.10 -0.66
C GLY A 180 -5.70 -9.60 -0.59
N GLY A 181 -5.54 -9.03 0.62
CA GLY A 181 -5.10 -7.66 0.84
C GLY A 181 -6.21 -6.66 1.08
N GLU A 182 -7.46 -7.12 1.09
CA GLU A 182 -8.65 -6.31 1.25
C GLU A 182 -9.65 -7.05 2.12
N ALA A 183 -10.35 -6.33 3.01
CA ALA A 183 -11.39 -6.92 3.83
C ALA A 183 -12.45 -7.63 2.97
N CYS A 184 -12.73 -8.88 3.31
CA CYS A 184 -13.58 -9.76 2.53
C CYS A 184 -15.03 -9.77 3.04
N GLN A 185 -15.98 -9.82 2.11
CA GLN A 185 -17.31 -10.30 2.43
C GLN A 185 -17.29 -11.83 2.48
N TYR A 186 -18.19 -12.43 3.25
CA TYR A 186 -18.33 -13.88 3.37
C TYR A 186 -19.77 -14.33 3.12
N ARG A 187 -19.93 -15.62 2.77
CA ARG A 187 -21.22 -16.31 2.75
C ARG A 187 -21.02 -17.82 2.97
N PHE A 188 -22.13 -18.51 3.18
CA PHE A 188 -22.18 -19.97 3.20
C PHE A 188 -23.12 -20.50 2.12
N ARG A 189 -22.87 -21.74 1.71
CA ARG A 189 -23.88 -22.59 1.08
C ARG A 189 -24.08 -23.82 1.92
N TYR A 190 -25.30 -24.35 1.96
CA TYR A 190 -25.60 -25.58 2.67
C TYR A 190 -26.67 -26.39 1.94
N LYS A 191 -26.67 -27.70 2.13
CA LYS A 191 -27.67 -28.61 1.56
C LYS A 191 -27.96 -29.77 2.49
N LYS A 192 -29.21 -30.24 2.47
CA LYS A 192 -29.58 -31.54 3.02
C LYS A 192 -28.95 -32.65 2.17
N LEU A 193 -28.62 -33.79 2.76
CA LEU A 193 -28.13 -34.97 2.03
C LEU A 193 -29.09 -35.31 0.87
N GLY A 194 -28.57 -35.37 -0.35
CA GLY A 194 -29.35 -35.62 -1.57
C GLY A 194 -30.12 -34.41 -2.12
N GLY A 195 -30.07 -33.24 -1.47
CA GLY A 195 -30.73 -32.01 -1.91
C GLY A 195 -29.83 -31.04 -2.69
N SER A 196 -30.40 -29.88 -3.02
CA SER A 196 -29.72 -28.76 -3.68
C SER A 196 -29.14 -27.77 -2.67
N TYR A 197 -28.12 -27.01 -3.10
CA TYR A 197 -27.54 -25.95 -2.27
C TYR A 197 -28.46 -24.74 -2.14
N VAL A 198 -28.61 -24.28 -0.90
CA VAL A 198 -29.15 -22.98 -0.52
C VAL A 198 -27.97 -22.08 -0.14
N TYR A 199 -28.06 -20.78 -0.42
CA TYR A 199 -27.00 -19.81 -0.20
C TYR A 199 -27.45 -18.74 0.78
N THR A 200 -26.57 -18.40 1.73
CA THR A 200 -26.75 -17.17 2.51
C THR A 200 -26.40 -15.96 1.64
N THR A 201 -26.87 -14.78 2.04
CA THR A 201 -26.43 -13.53 1.42
C THR A 201 -24.95 -13.27 1.74
N TRP A 202 -24.29 -12.47 0.90
CA TRP A 202 -22.99 -11.92 1.23
C TRP A 202 -23.10 -10.95 2.41
N ALA A 203 -22.22 -11.09 3.39
CA ALA A 203 -22.22 -10.29 4.61
C ALA A 203 -20.80 -9.97 5.09
N GLY A 204 -20.72 -8.98 5.99
CA GLY A 204 -19.52 -8.65 6.74
C GLY A 204 -18.38 -8.04 5.94
N ALA A 205 -17.33 -7.68 6.68
CA ALA A 205 -16.02 -7.27 6.20
C ALA A 205 -15.00 -7.87 7.17
N LYS A 206 -14.31 -8.92 6.73
CA LYS A 206 -13.40 -9.73 7.57
C LYS A 206 -12.03 -9.80 6.93
N THR A 207 -11.00 -9.64 7.74
CA THR A 207 -9.59 -9.72 7.30
C THR A 207 -8.98 -11.07 7.66
N THR A 208 -7.78 -11.33 7.14
CA THR A 208 -7.00 -12.54 7.40
C THR A 208 -7.00 -12.94 8.88
N GLY A 209 -7.32 -14.20 9.16
CA GLY A 209 -7.38 -14.78 10.50
C GLY A 209 -8.69 -14.53 11.26
N GLN A 210 -9.56 -13.62 10.82
CA GLN A 210 -10.83 -13.35 11.49
C GLN A 210 -11.87 -14.44 11.20
N THR A 211 -12.63 -14.80 12.23
CA THR A 211 -13.76 -15.73 12.12
C THR A 211 -15.07 -15.00 11.82
N PHE A 212 -16.00 -15.75 11.23
CA PHE A 212 -17.35 -15.34 10.93
C PHE A 212 -18.31 -16.52 11.06
N TYR A 213 -19.60 -16.20 11.19
CA TYR A 213 -20.64 -17.21 11.29
C TYR A 213 -21.96 -16.73 10.70
N GLU A 214 -22.84 -17.67 10.37
CA GLU A 214 -24.25 -17.43 10.06
C GLU A 214 -25.11 -18.45 10.80
N ASP A 215 -26.20 -17.97 11.42
CA ASP A 215 -27.21 -18.82 12.04
C ASP A 215 -28.27 -19.18 10.99
N ILE A 216 -28.45 -20.47 10.72
CA ILE A 216 -29.44 -20.99 9.77
C ILE A 216 -30.61 -21.64 10.51
N SER A 217 -31.80 -21.58 9.92
CA SER A 217 -33.04 -22.10 10.48
C SER A 217 -33.84 -22.90 9.45
N SER A 218 -35.01 -23.42 9.87
CA SER A 218 -35.91 -24.22 9.04
C SER A 218 -35.25 -25.50 8.50
N LEU A 219 -34.40 -26.14 9.31
CA LEU A 219 -33.80 -27.43 9.00
C LEU A 219 -34.75 -28.57 9.36
N ASP A 220 -34.69 -29.66 8.60
CA ASP A 220 -35.46 -30.86 8.89
C ASP A 220 -34.81 -31.65 10.03
N THR A 221 -35.55 -31.89 11.10
CA THR A 221 -35.08 -32.66 12.27
C THR A 221 -34.53 -34.03 11.86
N GLY A 222 -33.39 -34.42 12.44
CA GLY A 222 -32.77 -35.72 12.23
C GLY A 222 -32.13 -35.91 10.85
N SER A 223 -31.97 -34.84 10.06
CA SER A 223 -31.39 -34.89 8.72
C SER A 223 -29.92 -34.49 8.71
N LEU A 224 -29.12 -35.13 7.85
CA LEU A 224 -27.73 -34.75 7.60
C LEU A 224 -27.65 -33.56 6.64
N TYR A 225 -26.84 -32.57 6.98
CA TYR A 225 -26.53 -31.41 6.14
C TYR A 225 -25.03 -31.28 5.89
N TYR A 226 -24.69 -30.75 4.73
CA TYR A 226 -23.34 -30.31 4.36
C TYR A 226 -23.34 -28.80 4.17
N PHE A 227 -22.24 -28.14 4.51
CA PHE A 227 -22.06 -26.72 4.24
C PHE A 227 -20.63 -26.39 3.83
N ASN A 228 -20.48 -25.29 3.12
CA ASN A 228 -19.20 -24.73 2.72
C ASN A 228 -19.22 -23.20 2.90
N ALA A 229 -18.08 -22.62 3.23
CA ALA A 229 -17.86 -21.19 3.27
C ALA A 229 -17.27 -20.68 1.95
N GLN A 230 -17.49 -19.40 1.68
CA GLN A 230 -16.88 -18.65 0.58
C GLN A 230 -16.60 -17.22 1.02
N ALA A 231 -15.51 -16.64 0.53
CA ALA A 231 -15.17 -15.23 0.71
C ALA A 231 -15.08 -14.52 -0.65
N LYS A 232 -15.18 -13.19 -0.67
CA LYS A 232 -14.87 -12.38 -1.85
C LYS A 232 -14.26 -11.03 -1.49
N ASN A 233 -13.39 -10.55 -2.37
CA ASN A 233 -12.84 -9.19 -2.38
C ASN A 233 -13.00 -8.57 -3.78
N SER A 234 -12.37 -7.44 -4.06
CA SER A 234 -12.43 -6.78 -5.38
C SER A 234 -11.80 -7.61 -6.52
N VAL A 235 -10.88 -8.54 -6.21
CA VAL A 235 -10.22 -9.40 -7.18
C VAL A 235 -11.12 -10.57 -7.60
N GLY A 236 -11.89 -11.13 -6.67
CA GLY A 236 -12.83 -12.21 -6.99
C GLY A 236 -13.38 -12.98 -5.78
N GLU A 237 -14.01 -14.10 -6.08
CA GLU A 237 -14.55 -15.03 -5.07
C GLU A 237 -13.59 -16.21 -4.83
N SER A 238 -13.50 -16.66 -3.58
CA SER A 238 -12.78 -17.89 -3.22
C SER A 238 -13.45 -19.13 -3.81
N ALA A 239 -12.71 -20.23 -3.88
CA ALA A 239 -13.34 -21.55 -3.99
C ALA A 239 -14.22 -21.83 -2.76
N TRP A 240 -15.25 -22.66 -2.95
CA TRP A 240 -16.03 -23.22 -1.85
C TRP A 240 -15.16 -24.21 -1.07
N ARG A 241 -15.06 -24.03 0.25
CA ARG A 241 -14.29 -24.90 1.15
C ARG A 241 -15.13 -25.52 2.23
#